data_AF-A0A380MUS3-F1
#
_entry.id   AF-A0A380MUS3-F1
#
_cell.length_a   1.000
_cell.length_b   1.000
_cell.length_c   1.000
_cell.angle_alpha   90.00
_cell.angle_beta   90.00
_cell.angle_gamma   90.00
#
_symmetry.space_group_name_H-M   'P 1'
#
loop_
_entity.id
_entity.type
_entity.pdbx_description
1 polymer ?
#
loop_
_entity_poly.entity_id
_entity_poly.type
_entity_poly.pdbx_seq_one_letter_code
_entity_poly.pdbx_strand_id
1 'polypeptide(L)' 'MMTNKEIVIASLNLLSDKKKMNEAEISKYFSQNYLQIVDGKSLDYDYKAFVQHLAALAEHTEAIDIEIEAIVGERE' A
#
# COMPACT_ATOMS: atom_id res chain seq x y z
N MET A 1 12.11 -0.46 -16.54
CA MET A 1 10.70 -0.12 -16.30
C MET A 1 10.11 -1.29 -15.53
N MET A 2 9.40 -1.06 -14.42
CA MET A 2 8.77 -2.16 -13.67
C MET A 2 7.48 -2.60 -14.36
N THR A 3 7.21 -3.91 -14.36
CA THR A 3 5.93 -4.51 -14.72
C THR A 3 4.85 -4.21 -13.66
N ASN A 4 3.58 -4.36 -14.00
CA ASN A 4 2.48 -4.21 -13.04
C ASN A 4 2.65 -5.16 -11.83
N LYS A 5 3.11 -6.39 -12.08
CA LYS A 5 3.41 -7.36 -11.03
C LYS A 5 4.50 -6.86 -10.09
N GLU A 6 5.60 -6.34 -10.62
CA GLU A 6 6.70 -5.80 -9.82
C GLU A 6 6.27 -4.58 -9.01
N ILE A 7 5.44 -3.69 -9.58
CA ILE A 7 4.89 -2.53 -8.88
C ILE A 7 4.05 -2.97 -7.68
N VAL A 8 3.17 -3.96 -7.85
CA VAL A 8 2.32 -4.47 -6.77
C VAL A 8 3.14 -5.15 -5.67
N ILE A 9 4.13 -5.98 -6.04
CA ILE A 9 5.00 -6.63 -5.05
C ILE A 9 5.79 -5.58 -4.26
N ALA A 10 6.35 -4.58 -4.95
CA ALA A 10 7.14 -3.54 -4.31
C ALA A 10 6.29 -2.65 -3.39
N SER A 11 5.06 -2.33 -3.79
CA SER A 11 4.15 -1.54 -2.97
C SER A 11 3.71 -2.28 -1.71
N LEU A 12 3.46 -3.59 -1.79
CA LEU A 12 3.14 -4.42 -0.62
C LEU A 12 4.34 -4.58 0.31
N ASN A 13 5.53 -4.85 -0.23
CA ASN A 13 6.77 -4.94 0.57
C ASN A 13 7.16 -3.62 1.25
N LEU A 14 6.72 -2.47 0.71
CA LEU A 14 6.88 -1.20 1.41
C LEU A 14 6.06 -1.18 2.70
N LEU A 15 4.89 -1.84 2.72
CA LEU A 15 4.00 -1.90 3.87
C LEU A 15 4.43 -2.92 4.94
N SER A 16 5.45 -3.75 4.70
CA SER A 16 6.05 -4.57 5.77
C SER A 16 7.13 -3.82 6.56
N ASP A 17 7.64 -2.71 6.03
CA ASP A 17 8.66 -1.88 6.68
C ASP A 17 8.04 -0.58 7.20
N LYS A 18 7.75 -0.56 8.51
CA LYS A 18 7.18 0.59 9.21
C LYS A 18 7.94 1.89 8.99
N LYS A 19 9.27 1.85 8.78
CA LYS A 19 10.08 3.06 8.53
C LYS A 19 9.82 3.67 7.15
N LYS A 20 9.31 2.86 6.23
CA LYS A 20 8.94 3.26 4.87
C LYS A 20 7.48 3.63 4.71
N MET A 21 6.65 3.50 5.76
CA MET A 21 5.28 4.01 5.77
C MET A 21 5.22 5.54 5.95
N ASN A 22 5.92 6.26 5.08
CA ASN A 22 5.89 7.71 5.01
C ASN A 22 5.51 8.16 3.59
N GLU A 23 4.98 9.37 3.47
CA GLU A 23 4.40 9.88 2.22
C GLU A 23 5.37 9.82 1.03
N ALA A 24 6.66 10.10 1.25
CA ALA A 24 7.66 10.13 0.20
C ALA A 24 7.89 8.74 -0.41
N GLU A 25 7.92 7.70 0.42
CA GLU A 25 8.04 6.32 -0.04
C GLU A 25 6.73 5.80 -0.65
N ILE A 26 5.58 6.09 -0.02
CA ILE A 26 4.25 5.68 -0.49
C ILE A 26 3.96 6.23 -1.90
N SER A 27 4.31 7.50 -2.15
CA SER A 27 4.05 8.18 -3.44
C SER A 27 4.76 7.54 -4.65
N LYS A 28 5.76 6.69 -4.41
CA LYS A 28 6.45 5.95 -5.49
C LYS A 28 5.57 4.90 -6.15
N TYR A 29 4.54 4.44 -5.44
CA TYR A 29 3.67 3.35 -5.89
C TYR A 29 2.18 3.71 -5.88
N PHE A 30 1.77 4.69 -5.08
CA PHE A 30 0.37 5.09 -4.94
C PHE A 30 0.16 6.50 -5.51
N SER A 31 -0.84 6.64 -6.40
CA SER A 31 -1.23 7.93 -6.98
C SER A 31 -1.90 8.83 -5.94
N GLN A 32 -1.80 10.15 -6.11
CA GLN A 32 -2.56 11.11 -5.30
C GLN A 32 -4.09 10.98 -5.47
N ASN A 33 -4.54 10.27 -6.50
CA ASN A 33 -5.94 9.92 -6.73
C ASN A 33 -6.26 8.47 -6.29
N TYR A 34 -5.38 7.83 -5.52
CA TYR A 34 -5.61 6.48 -5.01
C TYR A 34 -6.82 6.45 -4.07
N LEU A 35 -7.63 5.41 -4.21
CA LEU A 35 -8.81 5.16 -3.38
C LEU A 35 -8.70 3.73 -2.83
N GLN A 36 -8.78 3.61 -1.51
CA GLN A 36 -8.80 2.30 -0.85
C GLN A 36 -10.24 1.88 -0.56
N ILE A 37 -10.63 0.71 -1.07
CA ILE A 37 -11.92 0.08 -0.80
C ILE A 37 -11.66 -1.26 -0.13
N VAL A 38 -12.16 -1.42 1.10
CA VAL A 38 -12.04 -2.66 1.88
C VAL A 38 -13.45 -3.09 2.32
N ASP A 39 -13.80 -4.35 2.07
CA ASP A 39 -15.13 -4.90 2.35
C ASP A 39 -16.28 -4.06 1.75
N GLY A 40 -16.07 -3.51 0.55
CA GLY A 40 -17.03 -2.65 -0.14
C GLY A 40 -17.18 -1.25 0.46
N LYS A 41 -16.38 -0.91 1.49
CA LYS A 41 -16.36 0.42 2.11
C LYS A 41 -15.13 1.18 1.65
N SER A 42 -15.31 2.42 1.21
CA SER A 42 -14.20 3.34 1.01
C SER A 42 -13.65 3.68 2.40
N LEU A 43 -12.43 3.25 2.71
CA LEU A 43 -11.81 3.53 4.00
C LEU A 43 -11.17 4.91 4.03
N ASP A 44 -10.72 5.41 2.88
CA ASP A 44 -10.05 6.69 2.73
C ASP A 44 -10.67 7.47 1.57
N TYR A 45 -11.26 8.63 1.87
CA TYR A 45 -11.89 9.50 0.86
C TYR A 45 -10.85 10.33 0.08
N ASP A 46 -9.60 10.39 0.57
CA ASP A 46 -8.48 11.06 -0.11
C ASP A 46 -7.13 10.36 0.18
N TYR A 47 -6.13 10.64 -0.64
CA TYR A 47 -4.78 10.08 -0.52
C TYR A 47 -4.09 10.41 0.81
N LYS A 48 -4.38 11.57 1.42
CA LYS A 48 -3.76 11.96 2.70
C LYS A 48 -4.32 11.13 3.85
N ALA A 49 -5.62 10.83 3.84
CA ALA A 49 -6.26 9.93 4.79
C ALA A 49 -5.63 8.54 4.71
N PHE A 50 -5.37 8.04 3.50
CA PHE A 50 -4.64 6.78 3.30
C PHE A 50 -3.22 6.81 3.90
N VAL A 51 -2.44 7.86 3.64
CA VAL A 51 -1.09 8.00 4.24
C VAL A 51 -1.16 8.07 5.76
N GLN A 52 -2.13 8.80 6.33
CA GLN A 52 -2.35 8.89 7.78
C GLN A 52 -2.77 7.55 8.36
N HIS A 53 -3.61 6.79 7.66
CA HIS A 53 -4.02 5.45 8.05
C HIS A 53 -2.82 4.51 8.16
N LEU A 54 -1.92 4.52 7.16
CA LEU A 54 -0.70 3.73 7.20
C LEU A 54 0.24 4.15 8.34
N ALA A 55 0.37 5.44 8.62
CA ALA A 55 1.15 5.93 9.75
C ALA A 55 0.57 5.44 11.09
N ALA A 56 -0.76 5.52 11.27
CA ALA A 56 -1.43 5.00 12.44
C ALA A 56 -1.26 3.48 12.57
N LEU A 57 -1.36 2.73 11.46
CA LEU A 57 -1.13 1.29 11.42
C LEU A 57 0.30 0.95 11.87
N ALA A 58 1.31 1.70 11.42
CA ALA A 58 2.69 1.55 11.89
C ALA A 58 2.81 1.80 13.40
N GLU A 59 2.13 2.81 13.96
CA GLU A 59 2.21 3.08 15.40
C GLU A 59 1.59 1.98 16.25
N HIS A 60 0.52 1.34 15.77
CA HIS A 60 -0.29 0.38 16.56
C HIS A 60 0.11 -1.10 16.36
N THR A 61 1.03 -1.40 15.44
CA THR A 61 1.50 -2.76 15.19
C THR A 61 2.96 -2.91 15.60
N GLU A 62 3.38 -4.04 16.15
CA GLU A 62 4.81 -4.26 16.46
C GLU A 62 5.60 -4.51 15.17
N ALA A 63 5.06 -5.38 14.33
CA ALA A 63 5.60 -5.73 13.02
C ALA A 63 4.44 -6.09 12.08
N ILE A 64 4.68 -5.93 10.78
CA ILE A 64 3.80 -6.38 9.71
C ILE A 64 4.62 -7.29 8.82
N ASP A 65 4.20 -8.54 8.72
CA ASP A 65 4.81 -9.51 7.82
C ASP A 65 3.85 -9.82 6.68
N ILE A 66 4.38 -9.87 5.46
CA ILE A 66 3.60 -10.03 4.23
C ILE A 66 4.21 -11.16 3.43
N GLU A 67 3.47 -12.26 3.34
CA GLU A 67 3.75 -13.36 2.43
C GLU A 67 2.80 -13.29 1.23
N ILE A 68 3.36 -13.28 0.02
CA ILE A 68 2.58 -13.20 -1.22
C ILE A 68 2.39 -14.61 -1.78
N GLU A 69 1.23 -15.19 -1.51
CA GLU A 69 0.87 -16.54 -1.96
C GLU A 69 0.62 -16.61 -3.48
N ALA A 70 -0.06 -15.61 -4.02
CA ALA A 70 -0.41 -15.55 -5.44
C ALA A 70 -0.63 -14.11 -5.91
N ILE A 71 -0.29 -13.85 -7.17
CA ILE A 71 -0.65 -12.62 -7.89
C ILE A 71 -1.29 -13.03 -9.21
N VAL A 72 -2.47 -12.51 -9.46
CA VAL A 72 -3.21 -12.72 -10.70
C VAL A 72 -3.42 -11.36 -11.36
N GLY A 73 -3.13 -11.28 -12.66
CA GLY A 73 -3.43 -10.11 -13.48
C GLY A 73 -4.37 -10.50 -14.61
N GLU A 74 -5.38 -9.67 -14.88
CA GLU A 74 -6.14 -9.78 -16.11
C GLU A 74 -5.42 -8.99 -17.21
N ARG A 75 -4.82 -9.73 -18.16
CA ARG A 75 -4.10 -9.25 -19.36
C ARG A 75 -2.66 -8.78 -19.07
N GLU A 76 -1.68 -9.52 -19.60
CA GLU A 76 -0.35 -8.99 -19.96
C GLU A 76 -0.39 -8.41 -21.37
#